data_AF-A0A4Q6F5H7-F1
#
_entry.id   AF-A0A4Q6F5H7-F1
#
_cell.length_a   1.000
_cell.length_b   1.000
_cell.length_c   1.000
_cell.angle_alpha   90.00
_cell.angle_beta   90.00
_cell.angle_gamma   90.00
#
_symmetry.space_group_name_H-M   'P 1'
#
loop_
_entity.id
_entity.type
_entity.pdbx_description
1 polymer ?
#
loop_
_entity_poly.entity_id
_entity_poly.type
_entity_poly.pdbx_seq_one_letter_code
_entity_poly.pdbx_strand_id
1 'polypeptide(L)'
;FFDETGGMQLIVHAPFGSRVNRAWGLALRKRFCRGFDFELQASATDNGILLSVGPNQSFPLEAMFKMLNPLNCRSILIQALLDVPMFEIRWRWNATRALAVLRSKGGKRVPPHLQRYRSNDLLTAVFPLQTQCFEHRTGDLEVPDHPLVQQTVYDCLQEAMDANRFEDVMKQIEQGSIELIARDTREPSPFCYELIHANPYAFLDDAPLEERRVRAMSTRYTLDPEAFQNLSGLAPEAVSSVVSEAWPLIRDRDELCDAMKQMLLMRSEWLIAHQDHLKHLEKEKRLGQLIIAGHTHYFTCERHDLISALYPAHFTKPTDDYEANLKALSALLRGQLECRGPLTAQRLSDEFAFDIGLITAALATLESQGIILSGHFGHPGEWCERRLVQRMHRLTIEGLREKIKPATTADYLRYLQRHTHAH
;
A
#
# COMPACT_ATOMS: atom_id res chain seq x y z
N PHE A 1 -7.15 2.72 4.09
CA PHE A 1 -8.39 2.09 3.57
C PHE A 1 -8.20 1.59 2.14
N PHE A 2 -9.01 0.62 1.73
CA PHE A 2 -9.01 0.07 0.38
C PHE A 2 -10.06 0.74 -0.51
N ASP A 3 -9.75 0.87 -1.78
CA ASP A 3 -10.70 1.27 -2.82
C ASP A 3 -11.45 0.06 -3.39
N GLU A 4 -12.47 0.32 -4.19
CA GLU A 4 -13.33 -0.72 -4.78
C GLU A 4 -12.56 -1.63 -5.76
N THR A 5 -11.40 -1.18 -6.26
CA THR A 5 -10.52 -1.94 -7.15
C THR A 5 -9.47 -2.76 -6.40
N GLY A 6 -9.44 -2.70 -5.07
CA GLY A 6 -8.43 -3.34 -4.22
C GLY A 6 -7.10 -2.58 -4.15
N GLY A 7 -7.03 -1.36 -4.69
CA GLY A 7 -5.95 -0.41 -4.44
C GLY A 7 -6.02 0.12 -3.00
N MET A 8 -4.88 0.58 -2.48
CA MET A 8 -4.82 1.16 -1.13
C MET A 8 -4.71 2.68 -1.23
N GLN A 9 -5.49 3.38 -0.45
CA GLN A 9 -5.44 4.84 -0.34
C GLN A 9 -4.84 5.23 0.99
N LEU A 10 -3.75 5.98 0.90
CA LEU A 10 -2.99 6.46 2.03
C LEU A 10 -3.19 7.96 2.13
N ILE A 11 -3.66 8.40 3.29
CA ILE A 11 -3.93 9.79 3.56
C ILE A 11 -3.13 10.22 4.78
N VAL A 12 -2.36 11.28 4.62
CA VAL A 12 -1.66 11.97 5.70
C VAL A 12 -2.45 13.23 6.01
N HIS A 13 -3.06 13.28 7.19
CA HIS A 13 -3.70 14.49 7.69
C HIS A 13 -2.63 15.43 8.25
N ALA A 14 -2.48 16.59 7.62
CA ALA A 14 -1.40 17.52 7.89
C ALA A 14 -1.88 18.97 7.68
N PRO A 15 -2.27 19.70 8.73
CA PRO A 15 -2.78 21.08 8.62
C PRO A 15 -1.63 22.11 8.51
N PHE A 16 -0.61 21.83 7.69
CA PHE A 16 0.54 22.71 7.50
C PHE A 16 0.41 23.64 6.28
N GLY A 17 -0.66 23.50 5.50
CA GLY A 17 -0.92 24.26 4.28
C GLY A 17 -0.33 23.62 3.02
N SER A 18 -0.92 23.94 1.88
CA SER A 18 -0.67 23.29 0.59
C SER A 18 0.78 23.40 0.13
N ARG A 19 1.50 24.48 0.46
CA ARG A 19 2.90 24.67 0.08
C ARG A 19 3.84 23.69 0.79
N VAL A 20 3.59 23.41 2.07
CA VAL A 20 4.34 22.41 2.86
C VAL A 20 3.92 21.02 2.45
N ASN A 21 2.62 20.77 2.35
CA ASN A 21 2.07 19.46 1.97
C ASN A 21 2.47 19.06 0.55
N ARG A 22 2.62 20.01 -0.38
CA ARG A 22 3.14 19.76 -1.73
C ARG A 22 4.60 19.29 -1.70
N ALA A 23 5.45 19.96 -0.92
CA ALA A 23 6.84 19.55 -0.75
C ALA A 23 6.92 18.13 -0.15
N TRP A 24 6.16 17.89 0.91
CA TRP A 24 6.11 16.60 1.57
C TRP A 24 5.58 15.50 0.65
N GLY A 25 4.47 15.74 -0.06
CA GLY A 25 3.86 14.79 -0.97
C GLY A 25 4.76 14.43 -2.15
N LEU A 26 5.49 15.40 -2.72
CA LEU A 26 6.47 15.13 -3.78
C LEU A 26 7.65 14.30 -3.29
N ALA A 27 8.19 14.62 -2.11
CA ALA A 27 9.28 13.86 -1.51
C ALA A 27 8.86 12.41 -1.21
N LEU A 28 7.65 12.21 -0.65
CA LEU A 28 7.08 10.89 -0.42
C LEU A 28 6.90 10.13 -1.74
N ARG A 29 6.24 10.73 -2.73
CA ARG A 29 6.02 10.10 -4.05
C ARG A 29 7.34 9.61 -4.65
N LYS A 30 8.38 10.45 -4.66
CA LYS A 30 9.70 10.06 -5.20
C LYS A 30 10.33 8.90 -4.45
N ARG A 31 10.20 8.87 -3.11
CA ARG A 31 10.67 7.74 -2.29
C ARG A 31 9.90 6.46 -2.57
N PHE A 32 8.58 6.53 -2.73
CA PHE A 32 7.76 5.38 -3.11
C PHE A 32 8.14 4.84 -4.48
N CYS A 33 8.27 5.71 -5.49
CA CYS A 33 8.68 5.30 -6.83
C CYS A 33 10.04 4.58 -6.84
N ARG A 34 11.02 5.05 -6.04
CA ARG A 34 12.34 4.39 -5.95
C ARG A 34 12.33 3.08 -5.16
N GLY A 35 11.50 2.99 -4.13
CA GLY A 35 11.46 1.80 -3.27
C GLY A 35 10.73 0.62 -3.92
N PHE A 36 9.72 0.91 -4.74
CA PHE A 36 8.77 -0.09 -5.23
C PHE A 36 8.66 -0.15 -6.76
N ASP A 37 9.44 0.65 -7.48
CA ASP A 37 9.56 0.68 -8.94
C ASP A 37 8.23 0.82 -9.71
N PHE A 38 7.40 1.76 -9.28
CA PHE A 38 6.15 2.09 -9.97
C PHE A 38 5.76 3.56 -9.79
N GLU A 39 4.96 4.08 -10.73
CA GLU A 39 4.42 5.43 -10.64
C GLU A 39 3.18 5.47 -9.76
N LEU A 40 3.21 6.36 -8.77
CA LEU A 40 2.16 6.55 -7.79
C LEU A 40 1.45 7.89 -8.03
N GLN A 41 0.11 7.85 -8.08
CA GLN A 41 -0.70 9.07 -8.12
C GLN A 41 -0.69 9.74 -6.75
N ALA A 42 -0.50 11.07 -6.74
CA ALA A 42 -0.40 11.83 -5.50
C ALA A 42 -1.13 13.17 -5.59
N SER A 43 -1.81 13.58 -4.52
CA SER A 43 -2.38 14.91 -4.38
C SER A 43 -2.03 15.54 -3.03
N ALA A 44 -1.98 16.87 -2.98
CA ALA A 44 -1.76 17.61 -1.76
C ALA A 44 -2.69 18.83 -1.70
N THR A 45 -3.38 18.99 -0.58
CA THR A 45 -4.23 20.15 -0.27
C THR A 45 -3.71 20.85 0.99
N ASP A 46 -4.42 21.86 1.49
CA ASP A 46 -4.04 22.55 2.71
C ASP A 46 -4.10 21.67 3.96
N ASN A 47 -4.95 20.63 3.93
CA ASN A 47 -5.26 19.78 5.08
C ASN A 47 -4.59 18.39 5.03
N GLY A 48 -3.91 18.05 3.94
CA GLY A 48 -3.20 16.78 3.88
C GLY A 48 -2.65 16.40 2.52
N ILE A 49 -2.21 15.14 2.46
CA ILE A 49 -1.59 14.50 1.31
C ILE A 49 -2.31 13.18 1.07
N LEU A 50 -2.57 12.86 -0.18
CA LEU A 50 -3.14 11.59 -0.61
C LEU A 50 -2.16 10.89 -1.55
N LEU A 51 -1.97 9.60 -1.32
CA LEU A 51 -1.10 8.71 -2.07
C LEU A 51 -1.90 7.45 -2.45
N SER A 52 -2.01 7.17 -3.74
CA SER A 52 -2.79 6.04 -4.26
C SER A 52 -1.87 4.89 -4.68
N VAL A 53 -1.86 3.82 -3.88
CA VAL A 53 -1.04 2.63 -4.10
C VAL A 53 -1.83 1.58 -4.88
N GLY A 54 -1.17 0.93 -5.83
CA GLY A 54 -1.74 -0.15 -6.62
C GLY A 54 -2.13 -1.39 -5.78
N PRO A 55 -2.88 -2.33 -6.36
CA PRO A 55 -3.41 -3.49 -5.63
C PRO A 55 -2.36 -4.54 -5.27
N ASN A 56 -1.19 -4.52 -5.92
CA ASN A 56 -0.15 -5.56 -5.81
C ASN A 56 0.90 -5.27 -4.73
N GLN A 57 0.73 -4.21 -3.93
CA GLN A 57 1.73 -3.79 -2.96
C GLN A 57 1.11 -3.53 -1.60
N SER A 58 1.84 -3.92 -0.57
CA SER A 58 1.55 -3.67 0.83
C SER A 58 2.83 -3.26 1.54
N PHE A 59 2.69 -2.48 2.58
CA PHE A 59 3.77 -2.12 3.50
C PHE A 59 3.16 -1.67 4.83
N PRO A 60 3.91 -1.77 5.94
CA PRO A 60 3.47 -1.23 7.23
C PRO A 60 3.31 0.29 7.12
N LEU A 61 2.18 0.81 7.58
CA LEU A 61 1.91 2.25 7.57
C LEU A 61 3.00 3.04 8.31
N GLU A 62 3.51 2.49 9.41
CA GLU A 62 4.55 3.09 10.24
C GLU A 62 5.90 3.17 9.53
N ALA A 63 6.17 2.26 8.57
CA ALA A 63 7.40 2.27 7.81
C ALA A 63 7.52 3.53 6.93
N MET A 64 6.39 4.08 6.48
CA MET A 64 6.33 5.32 5.71
C MET A 64 6.98 6.50 6.45
N PHE A 65 6.79 6.57 7.78
CA PHE A 65 7.30 7.66 8.60
C PHE A 65 8.83 7.71 8.65
N LYS A 66 9.49 6.57 8.43
CA LYS A 66 10.96 6.46 8.44
C LYS A 66 11.59 6.72 7.07
N MET A 67 10.80 6.80 6.00
CA MET A 67 11.31 6.98 4.63
C MET A 67 11.90 8.39 4.40
N LEU A 68 11.39 9.38 5.13
CA LEU A 68 11.84 10.77 5.10
C LEU A 68 12.37 11.16 6.46
N ASN A 69 13.52 11.83 6.47
CA ASN A 69 14.12 12.39 7.66
C ASN A 69 14.71 13.77 7.35
N PRO A 70 15.08 14.57 8.35
CA PRO A 70 15.64 15.90 8.12
C PRO A 70 16.89 15.90 7.25
N LEU A 71 17.70 14.85 7.32
CA LEU A 71 18.95 14.70 6.57
C LEU A 71 18.72 14.47 5.07
N ASN A 72 17.64 13.78 4.69
CA ASN A 72 17.38 13.36 3.32
C ASN A 72 16.24 14.13 2.63
N CYS A 73 15.36 14.77 3.39
CA CYS A 73 14.11 15.32 2.85
C CYS A 73 14.36 16.37 1.75
N ARG A 74 15.37 17.23 1.91
CA ARG A 74 15.73 18.25 0.94
C ARG A 74 16.30 17.67 -0.36
N SER A 75 17.24 16.72 -0.27
CA SER A 75 17.87 16.14 -1.46
C SER A 75 16.87 15.34 -2.29
N ILE A 76 15.98 14.58 -1.63
CA ILE A 76 14.88 13.88 -2.29
C ILE A 76 13.91 14.87 -2.94
N LEU A 77 13.55 15.95 -2.25
CA LEU A 77 12.64 16.95 -2.78
C LEU A 77 13.22 17.61 -4.04
N ILE A 78 14.53 17.88 -4.07
CA ILE A 78 15.23 18.37 -5.26
C ILE A 78 15.14 17.35 -6.41
N GLN A 79 15.31 16.05 -6.14
CA GLN A 79 15.12 15.05 -7.19
C GLN A 79 13.65 14.93 -7.63
N ALA A 80 12.71 15.10 -6.71
CA ALA A 80 11.28 15.01 -6.99
C ALA A 80 10.78 16.18 -7.84
N LEU A 81 11.24 17.42 -7.55
CA LEU A 81 10.78 18.61 -8.27
C LEU A 81 11.24 18.62 -9.72
N LEU A 82 12.39 17.99 -10.03
CA LEU A 82 12.92 17.92 -11.39
C LEU A 82 11.97 17.13 -12.32
N ASP A 83 11.30 16.10 -11.82
CA ASP A 83 10.40 15.28 -12.64
C ASP A 83 8.96 15.84 -12.71
N VAL A 84 8.70 17.06 -12.22
CA VAL A 84 7.34 17.63 -12.13
C VAL A 84 7.19 18.81 -13.12
N PRO A 85 6.04 18.94 -13.82
CA PRO A 85 5.82 20.02 -14.81
C PRO A 85 6.06 21.45 -14.29
N MET A 86 5.92 21.66 -12.98
CA MET A 86 6.18 22.93 -12.31
C MET A 86 7.61 23.45 -12.56
N PHE A 87 8.61 22.57 -12.60
CA PHE A 87 9.99 22.94 -12.86
C PHE A 87 10.15 23.58 -14.25
N GLU A 88 9.58 22.97 -15.29
CA GLU A 88 9.65 23.49 -16.66
C GLU A 88 8.94 24.84 -16.80
N ILE A 89 7.82 25.01 -16.11
CA ILE A 89 7.09 26.29 -16.10
C ILE A 89 7.96 27.39 -15.50
N ARG A 90 8.57 27.13 -14.34
CA ARG A 90 9.43 28.09 -13.63
C ARG A 90 10.73 28.35 -14.39
N TRP A 91 11.33 27.33 -14.97
CA TRP A 91 12.49 27.44 -15.85
C TRP A 91 12.22 28.42 -16.98
N ARG A 92 11.09 28.26 -17.68
CA ARG A 92 10.71 29.15 -18.77
C ARG A 92 10.50 30.59 -18.30
N TRP A 93 9.94 30.78 -17.11
CA TRP A 93 9.81 32.13 -16.53
C TRP A 93 11.17 32.75 -16.28
N ASN A 94 12.12 31.99 -15.72
CA ASN A 94 13.48 32.44 -15.44
C ASN A 94 14.28 32.72 -16.71
N ALA A 95 14.26 31.82 -17.68
CA ALA A 95 14.89 32.02 -18.98
C ALA A 95 14.36 33.28 -19.69
N THR A 96 13.06 33.57 -19.52
CA THR A 96 12.46 34.76 -20.10
C THR A 96 12.75 36.04 -19.30
N ARG A 97 12.77 35.97 -17.96
CA ARG A 97 13.12 37.09 -17.06
C ARG A 97 14.58 37.51 -17.24
N ALA A 98 15.47 36.55 -17.43
CA ALA A 98 16.89 36.76 -17.71
C ALA A 98 17.18 37.19 -19.15
N LEU A 99 16.15 37.39 -19.98
CA LEU A 99 16.27 37.74 -21.40
C LEU A 99 17.02 36.72 -22.26
N ALA A 100 17.27 35.51 -21.75
CA ALA A 100 17.87 34.40 -22.50
C ALA A 100 16.91 33.87 -23.59
N VAL A 101 15.60 33.88 -23.30
CA VAL A 101 14.54 33.62 -24.27
C VAL A 101 13.75 34.90 -24.54
N LEU A 102 13.84 35.40 -25.77
CA LEU A 102 13.21 36.66 -26.16
C LEU A 102 11.68 36.52 -26.31
N ARG A 103 10.93 37.41 -25.65
CA ARG A 103 9.46 37.54 -25.81
C ARG A 103 9.05 38.25 -27.09
N SER A 104 9.92 39.08 -27.64
CA SER A 104 9.72 39.83 -28.88
C SER A 104 10.97 39.78 -29.75
N LYS A 105 10.77 39.74 -31.07
CA LYS A 105 11.86 39.80 -32.05
C LYS A 105 11.40 40.66 -33.22
N GLY A 106 12.18 41.69 -33.56
CA GLY A 106 11.85 42.62 -34.65
C GLY A 106 10.51 43.33 -34.45
N GLY A 107 10.21 43.78 -33.22
CA GLY A 107 8.96 44.48 -32.88
C GLY A 107 7.71 43.60 -32.81
N LYS A 108 7.80 42.31 -33.16
CA LYS A 108 6.67 41.35 -33.07
C LYS A 108 6.81 40.44 -31.86
N ARG A 109 5.70 40.08 -31.24
CA ARG A 109 5.64 39.10 -30.14
C ARG A 109 5.96 37.70 -30.67
N VAL A 110 6.86 36.99 -30.00
CA VAL A 110 7.18 35.60 -30.34
C VAL A 110 6.02 34.70 -29.88
N PRO A 111 5.47 33.84 -30.75
CA PRO A 111 4.44 32.88 -30.38
C PRO A 111 4.80 32.00 -29.17
N PRO A 112 3.85 31.66 -28.28
CA PRO A 112 4.13 30.89 -27.07
C PRO A 112 4.78 29.52 -27.30
N HIS A 113 4.41 28.81 -28.37
CA HIS A 113 5.01 27.50 -28.70
C HIS A 113 6.50 27.62 -29.02
N LEU A 114 6.91 28.66 -29.77
CA LEU A 114 8.32 28.93 -30.05
C LEU A 114 9.09 29.32 -28.79
N GLN A 115 8.46 30.04 -27.85
CA GLN A 115 9.08 30.34 -26.55
C GLN A 115 9.30 29.07 -25.73
N ARG A 116 8.35 28.12 -25.74
CA ARG A 116 8.50 26.81 -25.09
C ARG A 116 9.65 26.02 -25.71
N TYR A 117 9.65 25.89 -27.04
CA TYR A 117 10.71 25.19 -27.77
C TYR A 117 12.10 25.75 -27.45
N ARG A 118 12.30 27.07 -27.59
CA ARG A 118 13.59 27.71 -27.27
C ARG A 118 13.98 27.59 -25.80
N SER A 119 13.01 27.61 -24.89
CA SER A 119 13.27 27.41 -23.46
C SER A 119 13.73 25.99 -23.17
N ASN A 120 13.17 25.01 -23.86
CA ASN A 120 13.57 23.61 -23.73
C ASN A 120 14.94 23.38 -24.37
N ASP A 121 15.24 23.97 -25.53
CA ASP A 121 16.59 23.92 -26.14
C ASP A 121 17.65 24.49 -25.19
N LEU A 122 17.36 25.61 -24.53
CA LEU A 122 18.24 26.19 -23.51
C LEU A 122 18.41 25.27 -22.31
N LEU A 123 17.33 24.59 -21.88
CA LEU A 123 17.41 23.61 -20.79
C LEU A 123 18.33 22.45 -21.19
N THR A 124 18.17 21.90 -22.39
CA THR A 124 19.02 20.83 -22.92
C THR A 124 20.49 21.24 -22.99
N ALA A 125 20.78 22.50 -23.34
CA ALA A 125 22.15 23.01 -23.40
C ALA A 125 22.79 23.20 -22.02
N VAL A 126 22.01 23.66 -21.03
CA VAL A 126 22.52 24.04 -19.70
C VAL A 126 22.46 22.87 -18.71
N PHE A 127 21.43 22.04 -18.79
CA PHE A 127 21.19 20.89 -17.94
C PHE A 127 20.79 19.65 -18.78
N PRO A 128 21.74 19.07 -19.55
CA PRO A 128 21.45 17.97 -20.48
C PRO A 128 20.84 16.74 -19.80
N LEU A 129 21.29 16.43 -18.57
CA LEU A 129 20.83 15.30 -17.77
C LEU A 129 19.32 15.36 -17.49
N GLN A 130 18.75 16.55 -17.37
CA GLN A 130 17.32 16.74 -17.16
C GLN A 130 16.49 16.32 -18.38
N THR A 131 17.03 16.53 -19.57
CA THR A 131 16.39 16.21 -20.86
C THR A 131 16.83 14.86 -21.43
N GLN A 132 17.70 14.14 -20.73
CA GLN A 132 18.21 12.84 -21.17
C GLN A 132 17.08 11.81 -21.23
N CYS A 133 17.16 10.90 -22.20
CA CYS A 133 16.20 9.80 -22.34
C CYS A 133 16.15 8.97 -21.05
N PHE A 134 14.93 8.66 -20.61
CA PHE A 134 14.67 7.90 -19.39
C PHE A 134 15.39 6.54 -19.38
N GLU A 135 15.50 5.87 -20.53
CA GLU A 135 16.20 4.57 -20.65
C GLU A 135 17.71 4.62 -20.32
N HIS A 136 18.34 5.79 -20.45
CA HIS A 136 19.76 5.97 -20.15
C HIS A 136 20.00 6.64 -18.79
N ARG A 137 18.94 6.96 -18.06
CA ARG A 137 19.03 7.65 -16.77
C ARG A 137 19.35 6.64 -15.68
N THR A 138 20.46 6.84 -14.99
CA THR A 138 20.83 6.06 -13.80
C THR A 138 21.12 6.98 -12.62
N GLY A 139 20.49 6.71 -11.48
CA GLY A 139 20.74 7.42 -10.22
C GLY A 139 20.13 8.82 -10.11
N ASP A 140 20.73 9.64 -9.24
CA ASP A 140 20.30 11.00 -8.91
C ASP A 140 20.89 11.99 -9.91
N LEU A 141 20.10 13.00 -10.29
CA LEU A 141 20.57 14.05 -11.18
C LEU A 141 21.40 15.05 -10.38
N GLU A 142 22.66 15.22 -10.78
CA GLU A 142 23.49 16.31 -10.29
C GLU A 142 23.01 17.62 -10.91
N VAL A 143 22.59 18.56 -10.04
CA VAL A 143 22.13 19.88 -10.47
C VAL A 143 23.35 20.73 -10.86
N PRO A 144 23.46 21.20 -12.12
CA PRO A 144 24.60 21.99 -12.57
C PRO A 144 24.75 23.31 -11.80
N ASP A 145 25.99 23.75 -11.63
CA ASP A 145 26.32 25.09 -11.12
C ASP A 145 26.08 26.14 -12.23
N HIS A 146 24.80 26.43 -12.48
CA HIS A 146 24.37 27.43 -13.44
C HIS A 146 23.32 28.36 -12.81
N PRO A 147 23.47 29.70 -12.92
CA PRO A 147 22.59 30.66 -12.24
C PRO A 147 21.10 30.47 -12.54
N LEU A 148 20.73 30.21 -13.80
CA LEU A 148 19.33 29.98 -14.16
C LEU A 148 18.77 28.69 -13.55
N VAL A 149 19.60 27.64 -13.42
CA VAL A 149 19.15 26.35 -12.87
C VAL A 149 18.97 26.52 -11.36
N GLN A 150 19.97 27.09 -10.67
CA GLN A 150 19.90 27.37 -9.25
C GLN A 150 18.72 28.28 -8.89
N GLN A 151 18.48 29.35 -9.66
CA GLN A 151 17.33 30.21 -9.44
C GLN A 151 16.01 29.46 -9.66
N THR A 152 15.93 28.57 -10.64
CA THR A 152 14.72 27.78 -10.89
C THR A 152 14.44 26.79 -9.77
N VAL A 153 15.48 26.10 -9.29
CA VAL A 153 15.38 25.22 -8.12
C VAL A 153 14.97 26.03 -6.88
N TYR A 154 15.58 27.19 -6.67
CA TYR A 154 15.23 28.10 -5.58
C TYR A 154 13.76 28.53 -5.63
N ASP A 155 13.28 29.01 -6.78
CA ASP A 155 11.88 29.43 -6.97
C ASP A 155 10.90 28.27 -6.71
N CYS A 156 11.26 27.05 -7.14
CA CYS A 156 10.43 25.87 -6.89
C CYS A 156 10.37 25.54 -5.39
N LEU A 157 11.52 25.57 -4.69
CA LEU A 157 11.60 25.24 -3.27
C LEU A 157 10.98 26.32 -2.36
N GLN A 158 11.11 27.60 -2.72
CA GLN A 158 10.82 28.72 -1.83
C GLN A 158 9.60 29.55 -2.23
N GLU A 159 9.21 29.61 -3.51
CA GLU A 159 8.00 30.31 -3.93
C GLU A 159 6.84 29.35 -4.16
N ALA A 160 7.07 28.28 -4.93
CA ALA A 160 6.02 27.34 -5.29
C ALA A 160 5.71 26.35 -4.15
N MET A 161 6.71 26.09 -3.32
CA MET A 161 6.65 25.27 -2.10
C MET A 161 7.21 26.07 -0.93
N ASP A 162 7.16 25.49 0.26
CA ASP A 162 7.84 26.02 1.45
C ASP A 162 8.77 24.93 2.01
N ALA A 163 9.94 24.78 1.39
CA ALA A 163 10.90 23.73 1.73
C ALA A 163 11.49 23.91 3.13
N ASN A 164 11.69 25.15 3.58
CA ASN A 164 12.27 25.42 4.90
C ASN A 164 11.32 24.98 6.01
N ARG A 165 10.03 25.34 5.91
CA ARG A 165 9.03 24.90 6.88
C ARG A 165 8.80 23.40 6.82
N PHE A 166 8.87 22.79 5.64
CA PHE A 166 8.84 21.33 5.49
C PHE A 166 10.00 20.64 6.23
N GLU A 167 11.23 21.15 6.10
CA GLU A 167 12.38 20.64 6.85
C GLU A 167 12.20 20.78 8.36
N ASP A 168 11.62 21.89 8.81
CA ASP A 168 11.34 22.11 10.24
C ASP A 168 10.26 21.16 10.77
N VAL A 169 9.23 20.84 9.98
CA VAL A 169 8.26 19.78 10.32
C VAL A 169 8.95 18.43 10.44
N MET A 170 9.86 18.08 9.53
CA MET A 170 10.63 16.83 9.62
C MET A 170 11.51 16.79 10.88
N LYS A 171 12.14 17.90 11.27
CA LYS A 171 12.92 18.00 12.51
C LYS A 171 12.05 17.83 13.75
N GLN A 172 10.85 18.44 13.74
CA GLN A 172 9.89 18.33 14.83
C GLN A 172 9.38 16.90 15.02
N ILE A 173 9.19 16.17 13.91
CA ILE A 173 8.87 14.73 13.94
C ILE A 173 10.03 13.93 14.54
N GLU A 174 11.27 14.16 14.08
CA GLU A 174 12.46 13.44 14.59
C GLU A 174 12.69 13.70 16.09
N GLN A 175 12.41 14.92 16.55
CA GLN A 175 12.49 15.31 17.96
C GLN A 175 11.33 14.78 18.82
N GLY A 176 10.30 14.17 18.21
CA GLY A 176 9.12 13.66 18.90
C GLY A 176 8.12 14.75 19.34
N SER A 177 8.28 15.99 18.87
CA SER A 177 7.31 17.08 19.15
C SER A 177 6.03 16.95 18.30
N ILE A 178 6.12 16.30 17.14
CA ILE A 178 4.98 15.88 16.33
C ILE A 178 4.90 14.37 16.39
N GLU A 179 3.80 13.86 16.94
CA GLU A 179 3.50 12.43 16.95
C GLU A 179 2.85 12.01 15.62
N LEU A 180 3.27 10.85 15.09
CA LEU A 180 2.71 10.27 13.89
C LEU A 180 1.93 9.00 14.26
N ILE A 181 0.62 9.01 14.00
CA ILE A 181 -0.28 7.92 14.35
C ILE A 181 -0.74 7.22 13.08
N ALA A 182 -0.34 5.96 12.91
CA ALA A 182 -0.82 5.10 11.84
C ALA A 182 -2.17 4.47 12.23
N ARG A 183 -3.15 4.58 11.32
CA ARG A 183 -4.47 3.95 11.46
C ARG A 183 -4.88 3.35 10.13
N ASP A 184 -5.15 2.05 10.13
CA ASP A 184 -5.88 1.43 9.03
C ASP A 184 -7.39 1.53 9.29
N THR A 185 -8.12 1.95 8.27
CA THR A 185 -9.57 2.15 8.35
C THR A 185 -10.25 1.41 7.23
N ARG A 186 -11.49 0.96 7.48
CA ARG A 186 -12.26 0.23 6.48
C ARG A 186 -12.82 1.12 5.39
N GLU A 187 -13.08 2.37 5.75
CA GLU A 187 -13.61 3.40 4.87
C GLU A 187 -12.91 4.74 5.14
N PRO A 188 -12.99 5.71 4.20
CA PRO A 188 -12.44 7.04 4.41
C PRO A 188 -13.14 7.77 5.56
N SER A 189 -12.35 8.41 6.43
CA SER A 189 -12.88 9.34 7.43
C SER A 189 -13.42 10.61 6.76
N PRO A 190 -14.25 11.43 7.42
CA PRO A 190 -14.74 12.69 6.84
C PRO A 190 -13.63 13.67 6.49
N PHE A 191 -12.54 13.66 7.25
CA PHE A 191 -11.38 14.51 6.95
C PHE A 191 -10.71 14.11 5.64
N CYS A 192 -10.98 12.91 5.12
CA CYS A 192 -10.49 12.45 3.83
C CYS A 192 -11.32 12.99 2.65
N TYR A 193 -12.56 13.45 2.86
CA TYR A 193 -13.49 13.71 1.74
C TYR A 193 -13.01 14.84 0.83
N GLU A 194 -12.44 15.90 1.41
CA GLU A 194 -11.84 16.99 0.63
C GLU A 194 -10.65 16.49 -0.22
N LEU A 195 -9.83 15.60 0.35
CA LEU A 195 -8.65 15.05 -0.31
C LEU A 195 -9.01 14.06 -1.42
N ILE A 196 -10.07 13.27 -1.23
CA ILE A 196 -10.58 12.33 -2.24
C ILE A 196 -11.17 13.10 -3.42
N HIS A 197 -11.96 14.12 -3.13
CA HIS A 197 -12.59 14.98 -4.15
C HIS A 197 -11.71 16.17 -4.53
N ALA A 198 -10.39 16.03 -4.40
CA ALA A 198 -9.44 17.10 -4.66
C ALA A 198 -9.59 17.67 -6.08
N ASN A 199 -9.41 18.99 -6.17
CA ASN A 199 -9.45 19.70 -7.44
C ASN A 199 -8.22 19.37 -8.29
N PRO A 200 -8.29 19.52 -9.63
CA PRO A 200 -7.21 19.18 -10.54
C PRO A 200 -5.84 19.80 -10.20
N TYR A 201 -5.82 21.02 -9.64
CA TYR A 201 -4.58 21.72 -9.27
C TYR A 201 -3.89 21.18 -8.01
N ALA A 202 -4.56 20.32 -7.25
CA ALA A 202 -4.00 19.70 -6.05
C ALA A 202 -3.11 18.49 -6.38
N PHE A 203 -3.25 17.94 -7.60
CA PHE A 203 -2.45 16.81 -8.04
C PHE A 203 -0.98 17.20 -8.28
N LEU A 204 -0.09 16.26 -7.98
CA LEU A 204 1.36 16.46 -8.04
C LEU A 204 1.99 15.86 -9.30
N ASP A 205 1.25 15.00 -9.99
CA ASP A 205 1.60 14.26 -11.20
C ASP A 205 0.76 14.71 -12.39
N ASP A 206 1.28 14.51 -13.61
CA ASP A 206 0.68 14.98 -14.87
C ASP A 206 -0.36 13.99 -15.46
N ALA A 207 -0.82 13.01 -14.67
CA ALA A 207 -1.79 12.02 -15.14
C ALA A 207 -3.17 12.66 -15.44
N PRO A 208 -3.85 12.26 -16.53
CA PRO A 208 -5.21 12.67 -16.84
C PRO A 208 -6.18 12.42 -15.68
N LEU A 209 -7.24 13.22 -15.60
CA LEU A 209 -8.18 13.16 -14.47
C LEU A 209 -9.02 11.87 -14.48
N GLU A 210 -9.30 11.33 -15.66
CA GLU A 210 -10.11 10.13 -15.87
C GLU A 210 -9.40 8.86 -15.38
N GLU A 211 -8.06 8.85 -15.39
CA GLU A 211 -7.23 7.72 -14.96
C GLU A 211 -7.02 7.67 -13.44
N ARG A 212 -7.63 8.61 -12.70
CA ARG A 212 -7.39 8.75 -11.26
C ARG A 212 -8.31 7.87 -10.43
N ARG A 213 -7.69 6.88 -9.76
CA ARG A 213 -8.37 5.90 -8.90
C ARG A 213 -9.26 6.57 -7.85
N VAL A 214 -8.78 7.68 -7.30
CA VAL A 214 -9.43 8.44 -6.22
C VAL A 214 -10.81 8.96 -6.61
N ARG A 215 -10.99 9.42 -7.85
CA ARG A 215 -12.27 9.98 -8.28
C ARG A 215 -13.35 8.93 -8.52
N ALA A 216 -12.96 7.69 -8.74
CA ALA A 216 -13.89 6.57 -8.84
C ALA A 216 -14.46 6.15 -7.46
N MET A 217 -13.98 6.74 -6.36
CA MET A 217 -14.40 6.34 -5.02
C MET A 217 -15.72 6.98 -4.62
N SER A 218 -16.66 6.13 -4.21
CA SER A 218 -17.92 6.56 -3.62
C SER A 218 -17.72 6.90 -2.14
N THR A 219 -17.97 8.14 -1.75
CA THR A 219 -18.02 8.57 -0.33
C THR A 219 -19.44 8.42 0.22
N ARG A 220 -19.59 7.82 1.42
CA ARG A 220 -20.90 7.79 2.11
C ARG A 220 -21.21 9.16 2.71
N TYR A 221 -22.32 9.78 2.30
CA TYR A 221 -22.77 11.03 2.89
C TYR A 221 -23.48 10.86 4.24
N THR A 222 -23.86 9.63 4.60
CA THR A 222 -24.55 9.29 5.85
C THR A 222 -23.84 8.13 6.54
N LEU A 223 -23.15 8.44 7.64
CA LEU A 223 -22.57 7.45 8.55
C LEU A 223 -23.24 7.63 9.91
N ASP A 224 -23.69 6.53 10.51
CA ASP A 224 -24.19 6.55 11.88
C ASP A 224 -23.06 6.97 12.86
N PRO A 225 -23.33 7.79 13.88
CA PRO A 225 -22.34 8.24 14.86
C PRO A 225 -21.62 7.10 15.61
N GLU A 226 -22.24 5.93 15.75
CA GLU A 226 -21.61 4.74 16.35
C GLU A 226 -20.65 4.05 15.37
N ALA A 227 -20.98 4.00 14.07
CA ALA A 227 -20.09 3.47 13.05
C ALA A 227 -18.79 4.30 12.93
N PHE A 228 -18.90 5.60 13.21
CA PHE A 228 -17.78 6.54 13.28
C PHE A 228 -16.74 6.20 14.35
N GLN A 229 -17.18 5.69 15.50
CA GLN A 229 -16.28 5.41 16.62
C GLN A 229 -15.36 4.22 16.34
N ASN A 230 -15.71 3.36 15.37
CA ASN A 230 -14.97 2.14 15.09
C ASN A 230 -14.69 1.93 13.59
N LEU A 231 -14.16 2.95 12.90
CA LEU A 231 -13.80 2.86 11.48
C LEU A 231 -12.76 1.77 11.16
N SER A 232 -11.95 1.36 12.15
CA SER A 232 -10.92 0.31 12.00
C SER A 232 -11.45 -1.10 12.26
N GLY A 233 -12.42 -1.29 13.16
CA GLY A 233 -12.82 -2.63 13.62
C GLY A 233 -13.62 -3.43 12.60
N LEU A 234 -13.18 -4.65 12.27
CA LEU A 234 -13.92 -5.58 11.41
C LEU A 234 -15.12 -6.18 12.15
N ALA A 235 -16.20 -6.52 11.42
CA ALA A 235 -17.30 -7.26 12.03
C ALA A 235 -16.84 -8.70 12.33
N PRO A 236 -16.99 -9.20 13.58
CA PRO A 236 -16.59 -10.56 13.93
C PRO A 236 -17.22 -11.61 13.01
N GLU A 237 -18.48 -11.41 12.59
CA GLU A 237 -19.18 -12.31 11.68
C GLU A 237 -18.56 -12.30 10.27
N ALA A 238 -18.12 -11.14 9.80
CA ALA A 238 -17.44 -11.02 8.51
C ALA A 238 -16.07 -11.71 8.54
N VAL A 239 -15.32 -11.56 9.64
CA VAL A 239 -14.04 -12.27 9.85
C VAL A 239 -14.28 -13.78 9.86
N SER A 240 -15.23 -14.28 10.66
CA SER A 240 -15.51 -15.72 10.74
C SER A 240 -15.99 -16.30 9.41
N SER A 241 -16.83 -15.57 8.66
CA SER A 241 -17.31 -15.99 7.35
C SER A 241 -16.14 -16.13 6.37
N VAL A 242 -15.29 -15.11 6.26
CA VAL A 242 -14.13 -15.13 5.35
C VAL A 242 -13.14 -16.22 5.72
N VAL A 243 -12.85 -16.40 7.01
CA VAL A 243 -11.95 -17.47 7.48
C VAL A 243 -12.52 -18.85 7.15
N SER A 244 -13.82 -19.06 7.34
CA SER A 244 -14.46 -20.33 7.01
C SER A 244 -14.47 -20.62 5.50
N GLU A 245 -14.65 -19.59 4.67
CA GLU A 245 -14.63 -19.70 3.21
C GLU A 245 -13.22 -19.80 2.62
N ALA A 246 -12.21 -19.27 3.32
CA ALA A 246 -10.81 -19.36 2.93
C ALA A 246 -10.23 -20.75 3.19
N TRP A 247 -10.79 -21.48 4.15
CA TRP A 247 -10.41 -22.85 4.42
C TRP A 247 -10.70 -23.73 3.19
N PRO A 248 -9.74 -24.55 2.74
CA PRO A 248 -9.93 -25.39 1.56
C PRO A 248 -11.08 -26.37 1.77
N LEU A 249 -11.99 -26.41 0.80
CA LEU A 249 -13.13 -27.32 0.84
C LEU A 249 -12.70 -28.67 0.26
N ILE A 250 -12.61 -29.68 1.13
CA ILE A 250 -12.07 -31.00 0.79
C ILE A 250 -13.21 -32.00 0.64
N ARG A 251 -13.51 -32.42 -0.59
CA ARG A 251 -14.54 -33.41 -0.96
C ARG A 251 -13.95 -34.74 -1.34
N ASP A 252 -12.77 -34.75 -1.95
CA ASP A 252 -12.08 -35.95 -2.40
C ASP A 252 -10.60 -35.99 -2.00
N ARG A 253 -9.86 -36.94 -2.55
CA ARG A 253 -8.44 -37.17 -2.24
C ARG A 253 -7.52 -36.20 -2.96
N ASP A 254 -7.92 -35.73 -4.13
CA ASP A 254 -7.11 -34.83 -4.95
C ASP A 254 -7.22 -33.41 -4.40
N GLU A 255 -8.42 -32.97 -4.00
CA GLU A 255 -8.64 -31.70 -3.27
C GLU A 255 -7.89 -31.69 -1.93
N LEU A 256 -7.80 -32.83 -1.22
CA LEU A 256 -6.95 -32.93 -0.02
C LEU A 256 -5.46 -32.75 -0.36
N CYS A 257 -4.99 -33.40 -1.43
CA CYS A 257 -3.61 -33.22 -1.89
C CYS A 257 -3.31 -31.76 -2.25
N ASP A 258 -4.23 -31.09 -2.95
CA ASP A 258 -4.06 -29.70 -3.37
C ASP A 258 -4.09 -28.74 -2.17
N ALA A 259 -4.99 -28.97 -1.21
CA ALA A 259 -5.00 -28.24 0.06
C ALA A 259 -3.67 -28.37 0.82
N MET A 260 -3.11 -29.58 0.87
CA MET A 260 -1.81 -29.83 1.50
C MET A 260 -0.64 -29.23 0.71
N LYS A 261 -0.72 -29.16 -0.62
CA LYS A 261 0.28 -28.45 -1.45
C LYS A 261 0.24 -26.95 -1.24
N GLN A 262 -0.95 -26.38 -0.98
CA GLN A 262 -1.12 -24.96 -0.68
C GLN A 262 -0.61 -24.63 0.71
N MET A 263 -1.07 -25.33 1.74
CA MET A 263 -0.72 -25.05 3.15
C MET A 263 0.67 -25.56 3.54
N LEU A 264 1.25 -26.47 2.75
CA LEU A 264 2.51 -27.20 2.96
C LEU A 264 2.51 -28.14 4.17
N LEU A 265 1.99 -27.70 5.31
CA LEU A 265 1.83 -28.47 6.55
C LEU A 265 0.41 -28.36 7.08
N MET A 266 -0.18 -29.51 7.37
CA MET A 266 -1.48 -29.59 8.04
C MET A 266 -1.38 -30.44 9.31
N ARG A 267 -1.88 -29.92 10.43
CA ARG A 267 -1.95 -30.69 11.69
C ARG A 267 -2.93 -31.84 11.56
N SER A 268 -2.62 -32.96 12.20
CA SER A 268 -3.50 -34.13 12.25
C SER A 268 -4.91 -33.82 12.78
N GLU A 269 -5.00 -32.86 13.70
CA GLU A 269 -6.26 -32.40 14.31
C GLU A 269 -7.22 -31.77 13.28
N TRP A 270 -6.72 -31.15 12.22
CA TRP A 270 -7.55 -30.53 11.18
C TRP A 270 -8.12 -31.55 10.19
N LEU A 271 -7.53 -32.75 10.17
CA LEU A 271 -7.82 -33.78 9.18
C LEU A 271 -8.66 -34.93 9.74
N ILE A 272 -9.21 -34.77 10.95
CA ILE A 272 -10.03 -35.79 11.63
C ILE A 272 -11.23 -36.20 10.77
N ALA A 273 -11.87 -35.24 10.09
CA ALA A 273 -13.00 -35.50 9.20
C ALA A 273 -12.63 -36.24 7.91
N HIS A 274 -11.33 -36.28 7.55
CA HIS A 274 -10.83 -36.81 6.27
C HIS A 274 -9.83 -37.96 6.44
N GLN A 275 -9.90 -38.67 7.58
CA GLN A 275 -8.99 -39.78 7.90
C GLN A 275 -8.99 -40.90 6.85
N ASP A 276 -10.12 -41.16 6.20
CA ASP A 276 -10.20 -42.19 5.16
C ASP A 276 -9.38 -41.80 3.92
N HIS A 277 -9.38 -40.52 3.55
CA HIS A 277 -8.59 -40.02 2.42
C HIS A 277 -7.10 -40.07 2.75
N LEU A 278 -6.71 -39.72 3.99
CA LEU A 278 -5.33 -39.83 4.48
C LEU A 278 -4.80 -41.26 4.39
N LYS A 279 -5.56 -42.25 4.89
CA LYS A 279 -5.15 -43.68 4.84
C LYS A 279 -4.93 -44.17 3.42
N HIS A 280 -5.72 -43.69 2.46
CA HIS A 280 -5.54 -44.04 1.05
C HIS A 280 -4.26 -43.44 0.46
N LEU A 281 -4.00 -42.16 0.73
CA LEU A 281 -2.80 -41.47 0.25
C LEU A 281 -1.51 -41.99 0.91
N GLU A 282 -1.57 -42.44 2.17
CA GLU A 282 -0.48 -43.16 2.84
C GLU A 282 -0.16 -44.49 2.14
N LYS A 283 -1.18 -45.27 1.76
CA LYS A 283 -0.99 -46.52 1.00
C LYS A 283 -0.32 -46.28 -0.36
N GLU A 284 -0.64 -45.15 -1.00
CA GLU A 284 -0.04 -44.71 -2.26
C GLU A 284 1.37 -44.11 -2.09
N LYS A 285 1.88 -43.99 -0.84
CA LYS A 285 3.18 -43.37 -0.51
C LYS A 285 3.31 -41.91 -0.98
N ARG A 286 2.20 -41.19 -1.06
CA ARG A 286 2.15 -39.77 -1.49
C ARG A 286 2.23 -38.77 -0.33
N LEU A 287 2.18 -39.27 0.91
CA LEU A 287 2.22 -38.48 2.13
C LEU A 287 3.47 -38.74 2.95
N GLY A 288 4.00 -37.67 3.53
CA GLY A 288 4.97 -37.71 4.62
C GLY A 288 4.35 -37.22 5.93
N GLN A 289 4.90 -37.69 7.04
CA GLN A 289 4.52 -37.30 8.39
C GLN A 289 5.75 -36.78 9.12
N LEU A 290 5.57 -35.74 9.93
CA LEU A 290 6.59 -35.18 10.80
C LEU A 290 5.99 -34.71 12.12
N ILE A 291 6.81 -34.63 13.17
CA ILE A 291 6.40 -34.20 14.50
C ILE A 291 7.08 -32.88 14.80
N ILE A 292 6.31 -31.81 14.97
CA ILE A 292 6.78 -30.47 15.32
C ILE A 292 6.08 -30.05 16.61
N ALA A 293 6.84 -29.54 17.58
CA ALA A 293 6.29 -29.06 18.87
C ALA A 293 5.36 -30.09 19.56
N GLY A 294 5.62 -31.38 19.39
CA GLY A 294 4.78 -32.46 19.95
C GLY A 294 3.49 -32.78 19.19
N HIS A 295 3.23 -32.09 18.06
CA HIS A 295 2.07 -32.33 17.21
C HIS A 295 2.45 -32.98 15.88
N THR A 296 1.64 -33.95 15.46
CA THR A 296 1.78 -34.60 14.15
C THR A 296 1.30 -33.69 13.03
N HIS A 297 2.16 -33.46 12.05
CA HIS A 297 1.85 -32.75 10.82
C HIS A 297 2.03 -33.65 9.61
N TYR A 298 1.17 -33.47 8.62
CA TYR A 298 1.23 -34.16 7.34
C TYR A 298 1.61 -33.19 6.22
N PHE A 299 2.38 -33.70 5.25
CA PHE A 299 2.77 -32.97 4.04
C PHE A 299 2.76 -33.91 2.82
N THR A 300 2.72 -33.33 1.62
CA THR A 300 2.77 -34.10 0.36
C THR A 300 4.21 -34.38 -0.05
N CYS A 301 4.48 -35.59 -0.55
CA CYS A 301 5.82 -35.96 -1.05
C CYS A 301 6.31 -35.06 -2.20
N GLU A 302 5.38 -34.46 -2.97
CA GLU A 302 5.70 -33.49 -4.04
C GLU A 302 6.38 -32.21 -3.51
N ARG A 303 6.19 -31.88 -2.23
CA ARG A 303 6.79 -30.71 -1.57
C ARG A 303 7.92 -31.09 -0.61
N HIS A 304 8.42 -32.33 -0.72
CA HIS A 304 9.46 -32.86 0.16
C HIS A 304 10.72 -31.99 0.21
N ASP A 305 11.14 -31.41 -0.92
CA ASP A 305 12.33 -30.55 -0.98
C ASP A 305 12.19 -29.30 -0.09
N LEU A 306 11.01 -28.67 -0.07
CA LEU A 306 10.75 -27.50 0.78
C LEU A 306 10.68 -27.89 2.26
N ILE A 307 10.05 -29.01 2.57
CA ILE A 307 9.90 -29.48 3.95
C ILE A 307 11.23 -29.98 4.53
N SER A 308 12.05 -30.66 3.72
CA SER A 308 13.38 -31.11 4.12
C SER A 308 14.35 -29.95 4.34
N ALA A 309 14.24 -28.87 3.55
CA ALA A 309 14.96 -27.62 3.81
C ALA A 309 14.53 -26.96 5.13
N LEU A 310 13.22 -26.94 5.42
CA LEU A 310 12.68 -26.36 6.65
C LEU A 310 13.03 -27.15 7.93
N TYR A 311 13.04 -28.47 7.84
CA TYR A 311 13.29 -29.36 8.98
C TYR A 311 14.43 -30.37 8.70
N PRO A 312 15.69 -29.91 8.51
CA PRO A 312 16.82 -30.77 8.15
C PRO A 312 17.05 -31.93 9.12
N ALA A 313 16.81 -31.70 10.41
CA ALA A 313 16.99 -32.68 11.48
C ALA A 313 16.13 -33.96 11.29
N HIS A 314 15.01 -33.86 10.57
CA HIS A 314 14.12 -34.99 10.29
C HIS A 314 14.48 -35.76 9.02
N PHE A 315 15.33 -35.22 8.15
CA PHE A 315 15.58 -35.76 6.79
C PHE A 315 17.06 -35.93 6.44
N THR A 316 17.95 -35.88 7.44
CA THR A 316 19.40 -36.20 7.35
C THR A 316 20.21 -35.42 6.30
N LYS A 317 19.69 -34.29 5.80
CA LYS A 317 20.34 -33.43 4.81
C LYS A 317 20.54 -32.02 5.38
N PRO A 318 21.73 -31.65 5.89
CA PRO A 318 21.98 -30.30 6.33
C PRO A 318 22.41 -29.46 5.12
N THR A 319 21.51 -28.62 4.64
CA THR A 319 21.90 -27.44 3.86
C THR A 319 21.60 -26.23 4.74
N ASP A 320 22.64 -25.71 5.39
CA ASP A 320 22.61 -24.43 6.13
C ASP A 320 22.61 -23.25 5.15
N ASP A 321 21.69 -23.28 4.18
CA ASP A 321 21.44 -22.15 3.29
C ASP A 321 20.31 -21.30 3.89
N TYR A 322 20.73 -20.22 4.55
CA TYR A 322 19.80 -19.27 5.18
C TYR A 322 18.78 -18.69 4.18
N GLU A 323 19.20 -18.37 2.95
CA GLU A 323 18.30 -17.79 1.94
C GLU A 323 17.28 -18.82 1.46
N ALA A 324 17.70 -20.06 1.22
CA ALA A 324 16.80 -21.14 0.85
C ALA A 324 15.78 -21.43 1.97
N ASN A 325 16.23 -21.44 3.23
CA ASN A 325 15.37 -21.68 4.39
C ASN A 325 14.35 -20.57 4.59
N LEU A 326 14.76 -19.30 4.45
CA LEU A 326 13.87 -18.15 4.55
C LEU A 326 12.82 -18.16 3.42
N LYS A 327 13.23 -18.55 2.20
CA LYS A 327 12.31 -18.70 1.06
C LYS A 327 11.30 -19.82 1.26
N ALA A 328 11.74 -20.98 1.76
CA ALA A 328 10.86 -22.11 2.07
C ALA A 328 9.88 -21.74 3.20
N LEU A 329 10.35 -21.00 4.22
CA LEU A 329 9.50 -20.56 5.32
C LEU A 329 8.47 -19.54 4.84
N SER A 330 8.88 -18.59 4.00
CA SER A 330 7.96 -17.64 3.38
C SER A 330 6.85 -18.35 2.59
N ALA A 331 7.18 -19.45 1.88
CA ALA A 331 6.18 -20.26 1.19
C ALA A 331 5.21 -20.95 2.17
N LEU A 332 5.71 -21.51 3.27
CA LEU A 332 4.89 -22.11 4.33
C LEU A 332 3.94 -21.08 4.94
N LEU A 333 4.47 -19.95 5.41
CA LEU A 333 3.69 -18.91 6.08
C LEU A 333 2.63 -18.31 5.14
N ARG A 334 2.97 -18.13 3.86
CA ARG A 334 2.01 -17.70 2.84
C ARG A 334 0.83 -18.67 2.73
N GLY A 335 1.09 -19.97 2.58
CA GLY A 335 0.04 -20.98 2.48
C GLY A 335 -0.85 -21.05 3.72
N GLN A 336 -0.26 -20.86 4.91
CA GLN A 336 -1.02 -20.82 6.15
C GLN A 336 -1.94 -19.59 6.25
N LEU A 337 -1.42 -18.40 5.92
CA LEU A 337 -2.18 -17.15 5.98
C LEU A 337 -3.29 -17.07 4.92
N GLU A 338 -3.08 -17.67 3.74
CA GLU A 338 -4.10 -17.78 2.68
C GLU A 338 -5.33 -18.59 3.11
N CYS A 339 -5.18 -19.57 4.00
CA CYS A 339 -6.26 -20.48 4.40
C CYS A 339 -6.85 -20.22 5.80
N ARG A 340 -6.09 -19.57 6.70
CA ARG A 340 -6.46 -19.46 8.13
C ARG A 340 -6.89 -18.05 8.55
N GLY A 341 -6.62 -17.03 7.73
CA GLY A 341 -6.91 -15.64 8.06
C GLY A 341 -5.91 -15.01 9.04
N PRO A 342 -6.33 -14.05 9.89
CA PRO A 342 -5.43 -13.31 10.77
C PRO A 342 -4.72 -14.18 11.81
N LEU A 343 -3.39 -14.12 11.86
CA LEU A 343 -2.55 -14.84 12.82
C LEU A 343 -1.42 -13.95 13.36
N THR A 344 -1.00 -14.17 14.60
CA THR A 344 0.16 -13.48 15.18
C THR A 344 1.47 -14.21 14.87
N ALA A 345 2.57 -13.47 14.80
CA ALA A 345 3.91 -14.07 14.60
C ALA A 345 4.27 -15.05 15.73
N GLN A 346 3.86 -14.75 16.98
CA GLN A 346 4.07 -15.64 18.12
C GLN A 346 3.37 -16.99 17.93
N ARG A 347 2.11 -16.98 17.48
CA ARG A 347 1.35 -18.21 17.25
C ARG A 347 1.98 -19.08 16.17
N LEU A 348 2.49 -18.47 15.10
CA LEU A 348 3.20 -19.17 14.03
C LEU A 348 4.55 -19.73 14.50
N SER A 349 5.28 -18.98 15.34
CA SER A 349 6.53 -19.42 15.95
C SER A 349 6.33 -20.65 16.85
N ASP A 350 5.33 -20.61 17.73
CA ASP A 350 5.02 -21.72 18.63
C ASP A 350 4.53 -22.96 17.86
N GLU A 351 3.72 -22.77 16.81
CA GLU A 351 3.12 -23.86 16.03
C GLU A 351 4.12 -24.58 15.14
N PHE A 352 5.05 -23.85 14.51
CA PHE A 352 6.05 -24.42 13.60
C PHE A 352 7.44 -24.60 14.24
N ALA A 353 7.59 -24.29 15.53
CA ALA A 353 8.83 -24.42 16.30
C ALA A 353 10.03 -23.69 15.66
N PHE A 354 9.80 -22.50 15.11
CA PHE A 354 10.86 -21.61 14.61
C PHE A 354 11.06 -20.43 15.54
N ASP A 355 12.29 -19.89 15.56
CA ASP A 355 12.58 -18.64 16.25
C ASP A 355 11.70 -17.50 15.71
N ILE A 356 11.20 -16.66 16.62
CA ILE A 356 10.31 -15.56 16.26
C ILE A 356 10.97 -14.54 15.33
N GLY A 357 12.29 -14.32 15.46
CA GLY A 357 13.05 -13.44 14.58
C GLY A 357 13.01 -13.93 13.14
N LEU A 358 13.18 -15.24 12.93
CA LEU A 358 13.13 -15.86 11.61
C LEU A 358 11.71 -15.85 11.00
N ILE A 359 10.67 -16.07 11.82
CA ILE A 359 9.26 -15.90 11.40
C ILE A 359 8.97 -14.45 10.98
N THR A 360 9.38 -13.48 11.80
CA THR A 360 9.16 -12.06 11.49
C THR A 360 9.90 -11.61 10.23
N ALA A 361 11.11 -12.11 9.99
CA ALA A 361 11.86 -11.85 8.76
C ALA A 361 11.15 -12.41 7.51
N ALA A 362 10.63 -13.64 7.60
CA ALA A 362 9.85 -14.24 6.51
C ALA A 362 8.53 -13.49 6.25
N LEU A 363 7.81 -13.08 7.30
CA LEU A 363 6.60 -12.26 7.19
C LEU A 363 6.89 -10.89 6.56
N ALA A 364 7.96 -10.21 7.01
CA ALA A 364 8.39 -8.95 6.42
C ALA A 364 8.74 -9.10 4.92
N THR A 365 9.33 -10.22 4.53
CA THR A 365 9.61 -10.54 3.12
C THR A 365 8.32 -10.67 2.32
N LEU A 366 7.32 -11.39 2.83
CA LEU A 366 6.01 -11.52 2.18
C LEU A 366 5.22 -10.21 2.11
N GLU A 367 5.35 -9.36 3.13
CA GLU A 367 4.73 -8.03 3.16
C GLU A 367 5.36 -7.11 2.11
N SER A 368 6.71 -7.12 1.99
CA SER A 368 7.40 -6.34 0.95
C SER A 368 7.00 -6.75 -0.47
N GLN A 369 6.57 -8.01 -0.65
CA GLN A 369 6.05 -8.56 -1.92
C GLN A 369 4.58 -8.22 -2.19
N GLY A 370 3.87 -7.56 -1.26
CA GLY A 370 2.47 -7.22 -1.45
C GLY A 370 1.46 -8.32 -1.10
N ILE A 371 1.91 -9.46 -0.56
CA ILE A 371 1.07 -10.67 -0.41
C ILE A 371 0.26 -10.59 0.89
N ILE A 372 0.90 -10.15 1.97
CA ILE A 372 0.31 -10.08 3.31
C ILE A 372 0.34 -8.65 3.85
N LEU A 373 -0.47 -8.40 4.87
CA LEU A 373 -0.55 -7.13 5.58
C LEU A 373 -0.45 -7.38 7.08
N SER A 374 0.34 -6.54 7.76
CA SER A 374 0.29 -6.39 9.21
C SER A 374 -0.79 -5.38 9.62
N GLY A 375 -1.49 -5.63 10.72
CA GLY A 375 -2.54 -4.73 11.17
C GLY A 375 -3.24 -5.16 12.45
N HIS A 376 -4.42 -4.56 12.66
CA HIS A 376 -5.31 -4.88 13.77
C HIS A 376 -6.62 -5.46 13.22
N PHE A 377 -6.67 -6.78 13.07
CA PHE A 377 -7.82 -7.50 12.50
C PHE A 377 -8.73 -8.12 13.57
N GLY A 378 -8.18 -8.28 14.78
CA GLY A 378 -8.87 -8.55 16.05
C GLY A 378 -7.92 -8.29 17.23
N HIS A 379 -6.63 -8.60 17.04
CA HIS A 379 -5.54 -8.27 17.96
C HIS A 379 -4.48 -7.39 17.29
N PRO A 380 -3.75 -6.55 18.03
CA PRO A 380 -2.66 -5.75 17.46
C PRO A 380 -1.50 -6.66 17.01
N GLY A 381 -0.93 -6.36 15.85
CA GLY A 381 0.24 -7.09 15.32
C GLY A 381 -0.11 -8.42 14.65
N GLU A 382 -1.33 -8.55 14.14
CA GLU A 382 -1.75 -9.71 13.35
C GLU A 382 -1.33 -9.54 11.88
N TRP A 383 -1.07 -10.68 11.25
CA TRP A 383 -0.72 -10.80 9.85
C TRP A 383 -1.85 -11.53 9.14
N CYS A 384 -2.25 -11.04 7.97
CA CYS A 384 -3.28 -11.66 7.16
C CYS A 384 -2.99 -11.49 5.67
N GLU A 385 -3.47 -12.43 4.85
CA GLU A 385 -3.38 -12.30 3.40
C GLU A 385 -4.23 -11.13 2.91
N ARG A 386 -3.69 -10.36 1.96
CA ARG A 386 -4.27 -9.07 1.54
C ARG A 386 -5.67 -9.20 0.96
N ARG A 387 -5.96 -10.22 0.14
CA ARG A 387 -7.30 -10.42 -0.45
C ARG A 387 -8.32 -10.79 0.62
N LEU A 388 -7.95 -11.57 1.63
CA LEU A 388 -8.81 -11.87 2.79
C LEU A 388 -9.15 -10.59 3.54
N VAL A 389 -8.17 -9.72 3.81
CA VAL A 389 -8.42 -8.41 4.44
C VAL A 389 -9.40 -7.59 3.61
N GLN A 390 -9.19 -7.46 2.30
CA GLN A 390 -10.11 -6.75 1.41
C GLN A 390 -11.53 -7.33 1.43
N ARG A 391 -11.67 -8.66 1.44
CA ARG A 391 -12.97 -9.34 1.55
C ARG A 391 -13.64 -9.08 2.89
N MET A 392 -12.89 -9.14 4.00
CA MET A 392 -13.41 -8.84 5.35
C MET A 392 -13.89 -7.39 5.43
N HIS A 393 -13.13 -6.45 4.89
CA HIS A 393 -13.54 -5.04 4.78
C HIS A 393 -14.83 -4.89 3.98
N ARG A 394 -14.89 -5.49 2.78
CA ARG A 394 -16.05 -5.42 1.88
C ARG A 394 -17.31 -6.01 2.53
N LEU A 395 -17.24 -7.22 3.09
CA LEU A 395 -18.39 -7.86 3.74
C LEU A 395 -18.85 -7.07 4.97
N THR A 396 -17.91 -6.51 5.75
CA THR A 396 -18.29 -5.65 6.87
C THR A 396 -19.04 -4.40 6.37
N ILE A 397 -18.58 -3.80 5.27
CA ILE A 397 -19.23 -2.65 4.65
C ILE A 397 -20.61 -3.02 4.09
N GLU A 398 -20.73 -4.15 3.40
CA GLU A 398 -21.98 -4.67 2.86
C GLU A 398 -23.00 -4.94 3.96
N GLY A 399 -22.62 -5.62 5.04
CA GLY A 399 -23.50 -5.85 6.19
C GLY A 399 -23.99 -4.56 6.84
N LEU A 400 -23.14 -3.52 6.92
CA LEU A 400 -23.57 -2.18 7.35
C LEU A 400 -24.51 -1.53 6.35
N ARG A 401 -24.27 -1.67 5.04
CA ARG A 401 -25.18 -1.17 3.99
C ARG A 401 -26.55 -1.83 4.10
N GLU A 402 -26.61 -3.14 4.37
CA GLU A 402 -27.86 -3.86 4.52
C GLU A 402 -28.70 -3.35 5.69
N LYS A 403 -28.06 -3.03 6.83
CA LYS A 403 -28.75 -2.48 8.01
C LYS A 403 -29.36 -1.10 7.76
N ILE A 404 -28.76 -0.31 6.87
CA ILE A 404 -29.16 1.08 6.57
C ILE A 404 -29.90 1.15 5.22
N LYS A 405 -30.24 0.01 4.58
CA LYS A 405 -30.98 0.00 3.32
C LYS A 405 -32.31 0.74 3.52
N PRO A 406 -32.62 1.73 2.66
CA PRO A 406 -33.89 2.43 2.75
C PRO A 406 -35.03 1.42 2.60
N ALA A 407 -36.02 1.51 3.49
CA ALA A 407 -37.20 0.67 3.41
C ALA A 407 -37.84 0.82 2.03
N THR A 408 -38.34 -0.29 1.48
CA THR A 408 -39.04 -0.22 0.19
C THR A 408 -40.27 0.68 0.33
N THR A 409 -40.71 1.31 -0.77
CA THR A 409 -41.92 2.13 -0.76
C THR A 409 -43.12 1.36 -0.20
N ALA A 410 -43.20 0.05 -0.46
CA ALA A 410 -44.24 -0.83 0.06
C ALA A 410 -44.15 -1.05 1.58
N ASP A 411 -42.94 -1.18 2.13
CA ASP A 411 -42.74 -1.30 3.59
C ASP A 411 -43.02 0.01 4.31
N TYR A 412 -42.62 1.14 3.71
CA TYR A 412 -42.91 2.46 4.23
C TYR A 412 -44.43 2.76 4.24
N LEU A 413 -45.14 2.41 3.16
CA LEU A 413 -46.60 2.53 3.11
C LEU A 413 -47.29 1.63 4.15
N ARG A 414 -46.83 0.38 4.34
CA ARG A 414 -47.34 -0.50 5.40
C ARG A 414 -47.08 0.06 6.79
N TYR A 415 -45.91 0.64 7.02
CA TYR A 415 -45.57 1.29 8.28
C TYR A 415 -46.48 2.49 8.55
N LEU A 416 -46.66 3.38 7.57
CA LEU A 416 -47.57 4.53 7.66
C LEU A 416 -48.99 4.09 7.97
N GLN A 417 -49.56 3.16 7.19
CA GLN A 417 -50.92 2.65 7.41
C GLN A 417 -51.12 2.08 8.83
N ARG A 418 -50.11 1.40 9.38
CA ARG A 418 -50.15 0.88 10.76
C ARG A 418 -50.06 1.97 11.83
N HIS A 419 -49.31 3.05 11.60
CA HIS A 419 -49.03 4.06 12.61
C HIS A 419 -49.92 5.30 12.55
N THR A 420 -50.46 5.65 11.37
CA THR A 420 -51.34 6.81 11.23
C THR A 420 -52.82 6.49 11.35
N HIS A 421 -53.22 5.23 11.58
CA HIS A 421 -54.63 4.81 11.58
C HIS A 421 -55.45 5.41 10.43
N ALA A 422 -54.82 5.64 9.28
CA ALA A 422 -55.48 6.16 8.10
C ALA A 422 -56.18 4.97 7.43
N HIS A 423 -57.40 4.70 7.91
CA HIS A 423 -58.37 3.86 7.21
C HIS A 423 -59.00 4.63 6.06
#